data_AF-A0A962CM04-F1
#
_entry.id   AF-A0A962CM04-F1
#
_cell.length_a   1.000
_cell.length_b   1.000
_cell.length_c   1.000
_cell.angle_alpha   90.00
_cell.angle_beta   90.00
_cell.angle_gamma   90.00
#
_symmetry.space_group_name_H-M   'P 1'
#
loop_
_entity.id
_entity.type
_entity.pdbx_description
1 polymer ?
#
loop_
_entity_poly.entity_id
_entity_poly.type
_entity_poly.pdbx_seq_one_letter_code
_entity_poly.pdbx_strand_id
1 'polypeptide(L)'
;MASFDFVESTSQAYRFVWNRRVDVVRFSAMVLVLKILFFVGFVAFDIQKEALRQGLLLLPIFFMEGWVIATLVIMALHAHETRRETRSSILPPAEDTARNIKASMIVYVLIKLMLSFVVGSAYHGQQTIPDAPPPDPSLQTFILAMMLIVFLIWAFRFLWIYIPVVMGKSVRTYLIRFRAYSDSFPLLGVWVLCFVPMMLFMILLSEFYGTVMGVLGVGDSSIVFETGMAVIQAFIDFVLSLVSSLAVAYGVYSVFNNENKKTDIW
;
A
#
# COMPACT_ATOMS: atom_id res chain seq x y z
N MET A 1 -6.93 17.45 -17.04
CA MET A 1 -6.50 17.13 -15.67
C MET A 1 -7.13 15.80 -15.30
N ALA A 2 -6.38 14.85 -14.75
CA ALA A 2 -6.90 13.53 -14.43
C ALA A 2 -7.54 13.59 -13.04
N SER A 3 -8.84 13.82 -12.97
CA SER A 3 -9.62 13.73 -11.73
C SER A 3 -10.53 12.51 -11.77
N PHE A 4 -10.61 11.81 -10.66
CA PHE A 4 -11.59 10.76 -10.44
C PHE A 4 -12.18 10.92 -9.04
N ASP A 5 -13.36 10.36 -8.84
CA ASP A 5 -14.02 10.34 -7.54
C ASP A 5 -13.32 9.33 -6.63
N PHE A 6 -12.47 9.83 -5.74
CA PHE A 6 -11.71 9.01 -4.79
C PHE A 6 -12.59 8.35 -3.74
N VAL A 7 -13.76 8.94 -3.41
CA VAL A 7 -14.73 8.36 -2.46
C VAL A 7 -15.40 7.16 -3.11
N GLU A 8 -15.90 7.32 -4.33
CA GLU A 8 -16.53 6.23 -5.08
C GLU A 8 -15.54 5.09 -5.35
N SER A 9 -14.30 5.42 -5.74
CA SER A 9 -13.26 4.40 -6.00
C SER A 9 -12.92 3.60 -4.74
N THR A 10 -12.85 4.27 -3.58
CA THR A 10 -12.63 3.63 -2.29
C THR A 10 -13.82 2.76 -1.88
N SER A 11 -15.04 3.27 -2.04
CA SER A 11 -16.29 2.54 -1.79
C SER A 11 -16.37 1.25 -2.64
N GLN A 12 -16.02 1.34 -3.92
CA GLN A 12 -15.99 0.18 -4.82
C GLN A 12 -14.97 -0.88 -4.38
N ALA A 13 -13.78 -0.47 -3.92
CA ALA A 13 -12.79 -1.39 -3.39
C ALA A 13 -13.31 -2.16 -2.16
N TYR A 14 -13.89 -1.46 -1.18
CA TYR A 14 -14.49 -2.10 -0.01
C TYR A 14 -15.65 -3.03 -0.38
N ARG A 15 -16.53 -2.59 -1.29
CA ARG A 15 -17.64 -3.42 -1.80
C ARG A 15 -17.12 -4.68 -2.50
N PHE A 16 -16.07 -4.57 -3.30
CA PHE A 16 -15.46 -5.72 -3.95
C PHE A 16 -14.90 -6.70 -2.92
N VAL A 17 -14.08 -6.23 -1.98
CA VAL A 17 -13.48 -7.06 -0.92
C VAL A 17 -14.55 -7.76 -0.09
N TRP A 18 -15.63 -7.05 0.27
CA TRP A 18 -16.73 -7.63 1.04
C TRP A 18 -17.52 -8.71 0.27
N ASN A 19 -17.89 -8.40 -0.97
CA ASN A 19 -18.66 -9.31 -1.82
C ASN A 19 -17.86 -10.56 -2.19
N ARG A 20 -16.54 -10.43 -2.34
CA ARG A 20 -15.61 -11.51 -2.70
C ARG A 20 -14.74 -11.96 -1.54
N ARG A 21 -15.16 -11.74 -0.28
CA ARG A 21 -14.33 -11.99 0.92
C ARG A 21 -13.73 -13.39 0.99
N VAL A 22 -14.47 -14.42 0.57
CA VAL A 22 -13.98 -15.81 0.58
C VAL A 22 -12.84 -15.99 -0.43
N ASP A 23 -13.01 -15.48 -1.65
CA ASP A 23 -11.99 -15.54 -2.69
C ASP A 23 -10.76 -14.73 -2.26
N VAL A 24 -10.96 -13.50 -1.78
CA VAL A 24 -9.90 -12.61 -1.30
C VAL A 24 -9.10 -13.25 -0.16
N VAL A 25 -9.77 -13.82 0.85
CA VAL A 25 -9.11 -14.51 1.96
C VAL A 25 -8.35 -15.73 1.46
N ARG A 26 -8.93 -16.53 0.56
CA ARG A 26 -8.28 -17.73 0.01
C ARG A 26 -6.98 -17.40 -0.72
N PHE A 27 -6.98 -16.35 -1.55
CA PHE A 27 -5.77 -15.89 -2.25
C PHE A 27 -4.76 -15.26 -1.28
N SER A 28 -5.23 -14.53 -0.28
CA SER A 28 -4.37 -13.75 0.63
C SER A 28 -3.78 -14.57 1.77
N ALA A 29 -4.42 -15.68 2.17
CA ALA A 29 -4.03 -16.46 3.34
C ALA A 29 -2.58 -16.92 3.27
N MET A 30 -2.11 -17.39 2.11
CA MET A 30 -0.72 -17.82 1.93
C MET A 30 0.27 -16.68 2.14
N VAL A 31 -0.01 -15.49 1.59
CA VAL A 31 0.86 -14.31 1.75
C VAL A 31 0.87 -13.86 3.20
N LEU A 32 -0.30 -13.83 3.84
CA LEU A 32 -0.45 -13.45 5.23
C LEU A 32 0.34 -14.38 6.16
N VAL A 33 0.18 -15.69 6.00
CA VAL A 33 0.89 -16.69 6.80
C VAL A 33 2.39 -16.52 6.63
N LEU A 34 2.90 -16.37 5.40
CA LEU A 34 4.34 -16.19 5.22
C LEU A 34 4.82 -14.86 5.82
N LYS A 35 4.07 -13.78 5.64
CA LYS A 35 4.41 -12.47 6.20
C LYS A 35 4.49 -12.54 7.74
N ILE A 36 3.52 -13.18 8.37
CA ILE A 36 3.53 -13.45 9.81
C ILE A 36 4.78 -14.25 10.20
N LEU A 37 5.08 -15.35 9.51
CA LEU A 37 6.26 -16.17 9.83
C LEU A 37 7.58 -15.38 9.74
N PHE A 38 7.74 -14.50 8.75
CA PHE A 38 8.92 -13.66 8.64
C PHE A 38 9.00 -12.60 9.74
N PHE A 39 7.88 -11.93 10.07
CA PHE A 39 7.84 -10.95 11.15
C PHE A 39 8.13 -11.57 12.51
N VAL A 40 7.54 -12.74 12.79
CA VAL A 40 7.85 -13.56 13.98
C VAL A 40 9.33 -13.93 13.99
N GLY A 41 9.90 -14.34 12.84
CA GLY A 41 11.32 -14.61 12.70
C GLY A 41 12.19 -13.38 13.02
N PHE A 42 11.82 -12.20 12.54
CA PHE A 42 12.58 -10.98 12.82
C PHE A 42 12.60 -10.63 14.31
N VAL A 43 11.49 -10.87 15.02
CA VAL A 43 11.43 -10.74 16.48
C VAL A 43 12.32 -11.80 17.14
N ALA A 44 12.15 -13.06 16.77
CA ALA A 44 12.88 -14.17 17.39
C ALA A 44 14.41 -14.09 17.22
N PHE A 45 14.88 -13.50 16.12
CA PHE A 45 16.31 -13.34 15.82
C PHE A 45 16.85 -11.92 16.13
N ASP A 46 16.08 -11.04 16.77
CA ASP A 46 16.43 -9.63 17.05
C ASP A 46 16.90 -8.85 15.80
N ILE A 47 16.34 -9.19 14.63
CA ILE A 47 16.62 -8.49 13.35
C ILE A 47 15.80 -7.19 13.26
N GLN A 48 14.95 -6.91 14.25
CA GLN A 48 14.06 -5.75 14.31
C GLN A 48 14.78 -4.40 14.14
N LYS A 49 16.04 -4.32 14.57
CA LYS A 49 16.84 -3.08 14.53
C LYS A 49 17.41 -2.77 13.14
N GLU A 50 17.56 -3.78 12.29
CA GLU A 50 18.17 -3.67 10.96
C GLU A 50 17.10 -3.55 9.87
N ALA A 51 16.41 -2.40 9.79
CA ALA A 51 15.31 -2.16 8.85
C ALA A 51 15.68 -2.45 7.37
N LEU A 52 16.92 -2.12 6.96
CA LEU A 52 17.42 -2.42 5.61
C LEU A 52 17.50 -3.92 5.34
N ARG A 53 17.96 -4.70 6.33
CA ARG A 53 18.06 -6.17 6.21
C ARG A 53 16.68 -6.81 6.17
N GLN A 54 15.73 -6.32 6.97
CA GLN A 54 14.35 -6.78 6.90
C GLN A 54 13.75 -6.57 5.51
N GLY A 55 13.94 -5.40 4.92
CA GLY A 55 13.46 -5.11 3.56
C GLY A 55 13.96 -6.11 2.51
N LEU A 56 15.24 -6.51 2.61
CA LEU A 56 15.83 -7.53 1.73
C LEU A 56 15.30 -8.94 2.02
N LEU A 57 15.15 -9.30 3.30
CA LEU A 57 14.61 -10.61 3.69
C LEU A 57 13.14 -10.78 3.33
N LEU A 58 12.36 -9.70 3.30
CA LEU A 58 10.95 -9.69 2.89
C LEU A 58 10.74 -9.80 1.38
N LEU A 59 11.80 -9.81 0.56
CA LEU A 59 11.71 -9.85 -0.89
C LEU A 59 10.81 -10.99 -1.44
N PRO A 60 10.90 -12.25 -0.95
CA PRO A 60 9.99 -13.31 -1.39
C PRO A 60 8.51 -13.01 -1.08
N ILE A 61 8.23 -12.35 0.04
CA ILE A 61 6.88 -11.92 0.41
C ILE A 61 6.42 -10.80 -0.50
N PHE A 62 7.27 -9.82 -0.84
CA PHE A 62 6.90 -8.75 -1.76
C PHE A 62 6.51 -9.28 -3.15
N PHE A 63 7.18 -10.34 -3.63
CA PHE A 63 6.78 -11.01 -4.88
C PHE A 63 5.37 -11.61 -4.77
N MET A 64 5.07 -12.34 -3.70
CA MET A 64 3.75 -12.94 -3.54
C MET A 64 2.65 -11.91 -3.24
N GLU A 65 2.95 -10.87 -2.46
CA GLU A 65 2.05 -9.75 -2.22
C GLU A 65 1.73 -9.02 -3.53
N GLY A 66 2.74 -8.70 -4.34
CA GLY A 66 2.56 -8.11 -5.66
C GLY A 66 1.76 -8.99 -6.62
N TRP A 67 1.99 -10.31 -6.61
CA TRP A 67 1.23 -11.28 -7.41
C TRP A 67 -0.26 -11.33 -6.99
N VAL A 68 -0.54 -11.45 -5.70
CA VAL A 68 -1.92 -11.49 -5.17
C VAL A 68 -2.64 -10.17 -5.46
N ILE A 69 -1.99 -9.03 -5.18
CA ILE A 69 -2.58 -7.71 -5.44
C ILE A 69 -2.88 -7.53 -6.93
N ALA A 70 -1.93 -7.84 -7.82
CA ALA A 70 -2.16 -7.73 -9.26
C ALA A 70 -3.31 -8.63 -9.74
N THR A 71 -3.37 -9.87 -9.23
CA THR A 71 -4.44 -10.82 -9.55
C THR A 71 -5.81 -10.35 -9.06
N LEU A 72 -5.88 -9.79 -7.84
CA LEU A 72 -7.13 -9.26 -7.31
C LEU A 72 -7.55 -7.97 -8.01
N VAL A 73 -6.61 -7.10 -8.37
CA VAL A 73 -6.87 -5.90 -9.17
C VAL A 73 -7.48 -6.28 -10.51
N ILE A 74 -6.87 -7.21 -11.25
CA ILE A 74 -7.41 -7.59 -12.57
C ILE A 74 -8.78 -8.26 -12.44
N MET A 75 -8.99 -9.07 -11.41
CA MET A 75 -10.29 -9.69 -11.11
C MET A 75 -11.36 -8.63 -10.78
N ALA A 76 -11.00 -7.63 -9.97
CA ALA A 76 -11.89 -6.54 -9.57
C ALA A 76 -12.31 -5.65 -10.74
N LEU A 77 -11.37 -5.36 -11.64
CA LEU A 77 -11.64 -4.55 -12.83
C LEU A 77 -12.50 -5.30 -13.85
N HIS A 78 -12.23 -6.59 -14.12
CA HIS A 78 -13.09 -7.40 -14.98
C HIS A 78 -14.52 -7.51 -14.43
N ALA A 79 -14.66 -7.77 -13.12
CA ALA A 79 -15.98 -7.86 -12.49
C ALA A 79 -16.76 -6.53 -12.55
N HIS A 80 -16.06 -5.39 -12.52
CA HIS A 80 -16.67 -4.08 -12.69
C HIS A 80 -17.07 -3.81 -14.14
N GLU A 81 -16.24 -4.18 -15.11
CA GLU A 81 -16.53 -4.03 -16.54
C GLU A 81 -17.75 -4.85 -16.97
N THR A 82 -17.85 -6.11 -16.53
CA THR A 82 -19.02 -6.96 -16.82
C THR A 82 -20.33 -6.36 -16.33
N ARG A 83 -20.32 -5.61 -15.21
CA ARG A 83 -21.51 -4.96 -14.67
C ARG A 83 -21.94 -3.72 -15.46
N ARG A 84 -21.05 -3.11 -16.25
CA ARG A 84 -21.30 -1.83 -16.93
C ARG A 84 -21.59 -1.94 -18.42
N GLU A 85 -21.61 -3.16 -18.99
CA GLU A 85 -21.85 -3.38 -20.43
C GLU A 85 -21.03 -2.44 -21.34
N THR A 86 -19.81 -2.09 -20.90
CA THR A 86 -18.96 -1.13 -21.60
C THR A 86 -18.49 -1.71 -22.93
N ARG A 87 -18.74 -0.99 -24.04
CA ARG A 87 -18.50 -1.43 -25.43
C ARG A 87 -17.02 -1.61 -25.82
N SER A 88 -16.07 -1.12 -25.03
CA SER A 88 -14.64 -1.22 -25.33
C SER A 88 -13.84 -1.61 -24.09
N SER A 89 -13.32 -2.83 -24.08
CA SER A 89 -12.48 -3.31 -22.98
C SER A 89 -11.12 -2.62 -23.02
N ILE A 90 -10.84 -1.84 -21.98
CA ILE A 90 -9.53 -1.21 -21.78
C ILE A 90 -8.55 -2.23 -21.18
N LEU A 91 -9.09 -3.31 -20.61
CA LEU A 91 -8.35 -4.39 -19.97
C LEU A 91 -7.62 -5.25 -21.00
N PRO A 92 -6.47 -5.84 -20.61
CA PRO A 92 -5.72 -6.69 -21.49
C PRO A 92 -6.51 -7.99 -21.78
N PRO A 93 -6.31 -8.61 -22.96
CA PRO A 93 -6.86 -9.92 -23.23
C PRO A 93 -6.29 -10.98 -22.26
N ALA A 94 -6.99 -12.10 -22.12
CA ALA A 94 -6.61 -13.18 -21.21
C ALA A 94 -5.17 -13.68 -21.45
N GLU A 95 -4.73 -13.72 -22.71
CA GLU A 95 -3.39 -14.14 -23.13
C GLU A 95 -2.28 -13.24 -22.56
N ASP A 96 -2.53 -11.93 -22.51
CA ASP A 96 -1.55 -10.95 -22.01
C ASP A 96 -1.63 -10.76 -20.48
N THR A 97 -2.71 -11.21 -19.85
CA THR A 97 -2.97 -11.00 -18.42
C THR A 97 -1.86 -11.60 -17.55
N ALA A 98 -1.44 -12.83 -17.85
CA ALA A 98 -0.36 -13.47 -17.09
C ALA A 98 0.98 -12.71 -17.20
N ARG A 99 1.30 -12.17 -18.38
CA ARG A 99 2.49 -11.35 -18.60
C ARG A 99 2.41 -10.04 -17.81
N ASN A 100 1.26 -9.38 -17.84
CA ASN A 100 1.04 -8.11 -17.15
C ASN A 100 1.05 -8.25 -15.62
N ILE A 101 0.52 -9.35 -15.08
CA ILE A 101 0.63 -9.68 -13.65
C ILE A 101 2.09 -9.85 -13.24
N LYS A 102 2.89 -10.60 -14.02
CA LYS A 102 4.33 -10.77 -13.74
C LYS A 102 5.10 -9.45 -13.80
N ALA A 103 4.82 -8.62 -14.80
CA ALA A 103 5.45 -7.30 -14.92
C ALA A 103 5.05 -6.37 -13.75
N SER A 104 3.77 -6.35 -13.38
CA SER A 104 3.25 -5.58 -12.24
C SER A 104 3.89 -6.02 -10.92
N MET A 105 4.03 -7.34 -10.72
CA MET A 105 4.70 -7.92 -9.56
C MET A 105 6.15 -7.44 -9.43
N ILE A 106 6.93 -7.42 -10.53
CA ILE A 106 8.32 -6.92 -10.52
C ILE A 106 8.34 -5.43 -10.13
N VAL A 107 7.48 -4.61 -10.73
CA VAL A 107 7.40 -3.18 -10.42
C VAL A 107 7.00 -2.94 -8.97
N TYR A 108 6.05 -3.73 -8.45
CA TYR A 108 5.62 -3.67 -7.06
C TYR A 108 6.78 -3.96 -6.09
N VAL A 109 7.56 -5.02 -6.35
CA VAL A 109 8.74 -5.37 -5.55
C VAL A 109 9.78 -4.24 -5.56
N LEU A 110 10.07 -3.65 -6.72
CA LEU A 110 11.01 -2.54 -6.82
C LEU A 110 10.54 -1.32 -6.02
N ILE A 111 9.25 -1.00 -6.04
CA ILE A 111 8.66 0.06 -5.23
C ILE A 111 8.79 -0.25 -3.74
N LYS A 112 8.48 -1.48 -3.30
CA LYS A 112 8.62 -1.88 -1.91
C LYS A 112 10.06 -1.84 -1.42
N LEU A 113 11.02 -2.31 -2.24
CA LEU A 113 12.45 -2.22 -1.91
C LEU A 113 12.92 -0.77 -1.80
N MET A 114 12.48 0.10 -2.71
CA MET A 114 12.77 1.54 -2.62
C MET A 114 12.21 2.14 -1.33
N LEU A 115 10.96 1.82 -0.98
CA LEU A 115 10.35 2.29 0.27
C LEU A 115 11.09 1.76 1.51
N SER A 116 11.43 0.47 1.55
CA SER A 116 12.21 -0.12 2.62
C SER A 116 13.60 0.53 2.73
N PHE A 117 14.23 0.89 1.62
CA PHE A 117 15.49 1.62 1.62
C PHE A 117 15.35 3.04 2.19
N VAL A 118 14.32 3.78 1.78
CA VAL A 118 14.06 5.14 2.28
C VAL A 118 13.76 5.11 3.77
N VAL A 119 12.88 4.21 4.21
CA VAL A 119 12.52 4.04 5.63
C VAL A 119 13.73 3.60 6.44
N GLY A 120 14.47 2.58 5.96
CA GLY A 120 15.68 2.10 6.65
C GLY A 120 16.77 3.16 6.78
N SER A 121 16.96 3.99 5.75
CA SER A 121 17.90 5.12 5.79
C SER A 121 17.47 6.18 6.81
N ALA A 122 16.17 6.48 6.89
CA ALA A 122 15.62 7.42 7.86
C ALA A 122 15.82 6.91 9.30
N TYR A 123 15.54 5.62 9.56
CA TYR A 123 15.78 5.00 10.87
C TYR A 123 17.27 4.96 11.25
N HIS A 124 18.15 4.64 10.32
CA HIS A 124 19.59 4.62 10.58
C HIS A 124 20.14 6.02 10.93
N GLY A 125 19.62 7.06 10.26
CA GLY A 125 19.96 8.45 10.60
C GLY A 125 19.51 8.87 12.00
N GLN A 126 18.41 8.30 12.51
CA GLN A 126 17.94 8.58 13.89
C GLN A 126 18.78 7.86 14.95
N GLN A 127 19.20 6.62 14.70
CA GLN A 127 19.96 5.82 15.67
C GLN A 127 21.41 6.26 15.85
N THR A 128 22.00 6.91 14.86
CA THR A 128 23.40 7.36 14.93
C THR A 128 23.62 8.59 15.82
N ILE A 129 22.54 9.20 16.32
CA ILE A 129 22.60 10.38 17.20
C ILE A 129 21.67 10.19 18.42
N PRO A 130 21.94 9.24 19.34
CA PRO A 130 21.03 8.94 20.44
C PRO A 130 20.88 10.08 21.46
N ASP A 131 21.92 10.93 21.60
CA ASP A 131 22.05 11.89 22.70
C ASP A 131 22.32 13.34 22.25
N ALA A 132 22.21 13.67 20.95
CA ALA A 132 22.29 15.08 20.59
C ALA A 132 20.98 15.78 20.96
N PRO A 133 21.05 16.98 21.57
CA PRO A 133 19.85 17.81 21.71
C PRO A 133 19.23 18.02 20.32
N PRO A 134 17.89 18.03 20.21
CA PRO A 134 17.23 18.27 18.94
C PRO A 134 17.79 19.57 18.36
N PRO A 135 18.25 19.57 17.09
CA PRO A 135 18.83 20.77 16.50
C PRO A 135 17.80 21.89 16.58
N ASP A 136 18.27 23.09 16.95
CA ASP A 136 17.39 24.26 17.04
C ASP A 136 16.62 24.42 15.73
N PRO A 137 15.31 24.68 15.78
CA PRO A 137 14.48 24.79 14.60
C PRO A 137 15.00 25.94 13.72
N SER A 138 15.76 25.59 12.68
CA SER A 138 16.31 26.55 11.74
C SER A 138 15.34 26.76 10.57
N LEU A 139 15.32 27.97 10.02
CA LEU A 139 14.59 28.27 8.79
C LEU A 139 14.98 27.29 7.65
N GLN A 140 16.26 26.89 7.60
CA GLN A 140 16.77 25.94 6.61
C GLN A 140 16.13 24.56 6.78
N THR A 141 16.06 24.02 8.00
CA THR A 141 15.40 22.73 8.28
C THR A 141 13.91 22.78 7.95
N PHE A 142 13.23 23.90 8.23
CA PHE A 142 11.83 24.10 7.89
C PHE A 142 11.59 24.10 6.37
N ILE A 143 12.39 24.87 5.62
CA ILE A 143 12.29 24.94 4.16
C ILE A 143 12.58 23.56 3.55
N LEU A 144 13.61 22.86 4.03
CA LEU A 144 13.93 21.50 3.59
C LEU A 144 12.78 20.53 3.83
N ALA A 145 12.17 20.56 5.02
CA ALA A 145 11.02 19.72 5.35
C ALA A 145 9.81 20.04 4.45
N MET A 146 9.52 21.31 4.19
CA MET A 146 8.46 21.72 3.26
C MET A 146 8.73 21.23 1.83
N MET A 147 9.95 21.41 1.31
CA MET A 147 10.33 20.91 -0.01
C MET A 147 10.19 19.39 -0.09
N LEU A 148 10.58 18.67 0.97
CA LEU A 148 10.42 17.23 1.04
C LEU A 148 8.95 16.81 1.02
N ILE A 149 8.07 17.49 1.76
CA ILE A 149 6.63 17.20 1.76
C ILE A 149 6.03 17.43 0.37
N VAL A 150 6.34 18.56 -0.28
CA VAL A 150 5.88 18.86 -1.65
C VAL A 150 6.39 17.80 -2.62
N PHE A 151 7.66 17.41 -2.51
CA PHE A 151 8.23 16.35 -3.31
C PHE A 151 7.56 14.99 -3.06
N LEU A 152 7.25 14.64 -1.82
CA LEU A 152 6.56 13.38 -1.48
C LEU A 152 5.14 13.33 -2.03
N ILE A 153 4.39 14.43 -1.95
CA ILE A 153 3.05 14.53 -2.56
C ILE A 153 3.15 14.33 -4.08
N TRP A 154 4.12 14.97 -4.73
CA TRP A 154 4.37 14.75 -6.16
C TRP A 154 4.80 13.30 -6.47
N ALA A 155 5.70 12.75 -5.66
CA ALA A 155 6.27 11.42 -5.83
C ALA A 155 5.24 10.31 -5.55
N PHE A 156 4.14 10.63 -4.87
CA PHE A 156 3.11 9.67 -4.46
C PHE A 156 2.54 8.86 -5.63
N ARG A 157 2.38 9.46 -6.81
CA ARG A 157 1.90 8.75 -8.02
C ARG A 157 2.82 7.61 -8.47
N PHE A 158 4.12 7.69 -8.18
CA PHE A 158 5.07 6.65 -8.58
C PHE A 158 4.89 5.37 -7.77
N LEU A 159 4.33 5.46 -6.55
CA LEU A 159 4.01 4.31 -5.71
C LEU A 159 2.97 3.39 -6.34
N TRP A 160 2.19 3.90 -7.31
CA TRP A 160 1.07 3.19 -7.93
C TRP A 160 1.34 2.72 -9.36
N ILE A 161 2.58 2.80 -9.86
CA ILE A 161 2.92 2.48 -11.26
C ILE A 161 2.66 1.00 -11.61
N TYR A 162 2.67 0.10 -10.64
CA TYR A 162 2.34 -1.31 -10.90
C TYR A 162 0.87 -1.50 -11.32
N ILE A 163 -0.03 -0.57 -10.98
CA ILE A 163 -1.47 -0.59 -11.34
C ILE A 163 -1.69 -0.46 -12.86
N PRO A 164 -1.22 0.60 -13.56
CA PRO A 164 -1.38 0.67 -15.02
C PRO A 164 -0.67 -0.49 -15.74
N VAL A 165 0.42 -1.02 -15.18
CA VAL A 165 1.14 -2.17 -15.74
C VAL A 165 0.28 -3.43 -15.71
N VAL A 166 -0.45 -3.72 -14.62
CA VAL A 166 -1.37 -4.88 -14.60
C VAL A 166 -2.52 -4.72 -15.60
N MET A 167 -2.93 -3.48 -15.87
CA MET A 167 -3.94 -3.14 -16.89
C MET A 167 -3.39 -3.18 -18.32
N GLY A 168 -2.14 -3.60 -18.53
CA GLY A 168 -1.51 -3.64 -19.86
C GLY A 168 -1.24 -2.26 -20.46
N LYS A 169 -1.25 -1.19 -19.66
CA LYS A 169 -0.90 0.16 -20.09
C LYS A 169 0.58 0.44 -19.83
N SER A 170 1.21 1.17 -20.74
CA SER A 170 2.60 1.56 -20.55
C SER A 170 2.72 2.56 -19.40
N VAL A 171 3.81 2.47 -18.64
CA VAL A 171 4.15 3.44 -17.57
C VAL A 171 4.19 4.86 -18.12
N ARG A 172 4.69 5.03 -19.34
CA ARG A 172 4.73 6.32 -20.04
C ARG A 172 3.33 6.89 -20.24
N THR A 173 2.38 6.07 -20.69
CA THR A 173 0.97 6.51 -20.88
C THR A 173 0.37 6.97 -19.56
N TYR A 174 0.61 6.23 -18.47
CA TYR A 174 0.17 6.62 -17.14
C TYR A 174 0.78 7.95 -16.69
N LEU A 175 2.10 8.12 -16.78
CA LEU A 175 2.79 9.34 -16.36
C LEU A 175 2.40 10.57 -17.19
N ILE A 176 2.10 10.39 -18.48
CA ILE A 176 1.57 11.48 -19.32
C ILE A 176 0.15 11.84 -18.88
N ARG A 177 -0.67 10.85 -18.52
CA ARG A 177 -2.06 11.07 -18.11
C ARG A 177 -2.16 11.74 -16.75
N PHE A 178 -1.29 11.37 -15.82
CA PHE A 178 -1.17 11.93 -14.46
C PHE A 178 -0.01 12.93 -14.37
N ARG A 179 0.22 13.75 -15.41
CA ARG A 179 1.40 14.63 -15.50
C ARG A 179 1.37 15.76 -14.47
N ALA A 180 0.19 16.29 -14.15
CA ALA A 180 0.08 17.47 -13.30
C ALA A 180 0.34 17.13 -11.82
N TYR A 181 0.93 18.07 -11.08
CA TYR A 181 1.15 17.92 -9.63
C TYR A 181 -0.17 17.65 -8.90
N SER A 182 -1.24 18.31 -9.36
CA SER A 182 -2.58 18.20 -8.80
C SER A 182 -3.20 16.80 -8.93
N ASP A 183 -2.75 15.99 -9.89
CA ASP A 183 -3.27 14.63 -10.12
C ASP A 183 -2.83 13.65 -9.00
N SER A 184 -1.85 14.03 -8.16
CA SER A 184 -1.46 13.26 -6.97
C SER A 184 -2.45 13.39 -5.82
N PHE A 185 -3.21 14.48 -5.72
CA PHE A 185 -4.14 14.69 -4.59
C PHE A 185 -5.28 13.67 -4.56
N PRO A 186 -5.96 13.31 -5.68
CA PRO A 186 -6.96 12.25 -5.66
C PRO A 186 -6.38 10.90 -5.24
N LEU A 187 -5.17 10.56 -5.69
CA LEU A 187 -4.47 9.32 -5.29
C LEU A 187 -4.17 9.32 -3.79
N LEU A 188 -3.66 10.44 -3.27
CA LEU A 188 -3.42 10.63 -1.83
C LEU A 188 -4.75 10.53 -1.05
N GLY A 189 -5.82 11.15 -1.56
CA GLY A 189 -7.16 11.10 -0.97
C GLY A 189 -7.69 9.67 -0.86
N VAL A 190 -7.58 8.87 -1.92
CA VAL A 190 -7.92 7.43 -1.87
C VAL A 190 -7.11 6.73 -0.78
N TRP A 191 -5.80 6.95 -0.77
CA TRP A 191 -4.92 6.28 0.19
C TRP A 191 -5.26 6.68 1.62
N VAL A 192 -5.49 7.96 1.91
CA VAL A 192 -5.90 8.46 3.23
C VAL A 192 -7.25 7.85 3.65
N LEU A 193 -8.23 7.78 2.76
CA LEU A 193 -9.53 7.14 3.05
C LEU A 193 -9.41 5.64 3.33
N CYS A 194 -8.39 4.97 2.78
CA CYS A 194 -8.09 3.58 3.13
C CYS A 194 -7.28 3.47 4.43
N PHE A 195 -6.35 4.42 4.65
CA PHE A 195 -5.39 4.41 5.74
C PHE A 195 -5.99 4.76 7.09
N VAL A 196 -6.77 5.83 7.19
CA VAL A 196 -7.38 6.29 8.45
C VAL A 196 -8.19 5.19 9.16
N PRO A 197 -9.15 4.50 8.51
CA PRO A 197 -9.90 3.45 9.19
C PRO A 197 -9.02 2.26 9.60
N MET A 198 -8.00 1.92 8.79
CA MET A 198 -7.07 0.82 9.13
C MET A 198 -6.17 1.19 10.31
N MET A 199 -5.70 2.43 10.40
CA MET A 199 -4.92 2.93 11.54
C MET A 199 -5.76 2.93 12.81
N LEU A 200 -7.00 3.44 12.76
CA LEU A 200 -7.91 3.41 13.92
C LEU A 200 -8.16 1.98 14.39
N PHE A 201 -8.37 1.06 13.44
CA PHE A 201 -8.54 -0.36 13.75
C PHE A 201 -7.27 -0.97 14.37
N MET A 202 -6.08 -0.61 13.88
CA MET A 202 -4.81 -1.03 14.45
C MET A 202 -4.64 -0.55 15.90
N ILE A 203 -4.91 0.73 16.17
CA ILE A 203 -4.82 1.31 17.53
C ILE A 203 -5.78 0.57 18.48
N LEU A 204 -7.02 0.34 18.05
CA LEU A 204 -7.99 -0.40 18.87
C LEU A 204 -7.54 -1.84 19.14
N LEU A 205 -7.00 -2.53 18.14
CA LEU A 205 -6.48 -3.89 18.30
C LEU A 205 -5.25 -3.93 19.20
N SER A 206 -4.35 -2.94 19.10
CA SER A 206 -3.14 -2.89 19.94
C SER A 206 -3.48 -2.61 21.41
N GLU A 207 -4.39 -1.67 21.67
CA GLU A 207 -4.86 -1.37 23.03
C GLU A 207 -5.59 -2.56 23.65
N PHE A 208 -6.45 -3.21 22.87
CA PHE A 208 -7.14 -4.42 23.31
C PHE A 208 -6.15 -5.56 23.61
N TYR A 209 -5.18 -5.78 22.72
CA TYR A 209 -4.14 -6.79 22.91
C TYR A 209 -3.29 -6.49 24.14
N GLY A 210 -2.84 -5.25 24.33
CA GLY A 210 -2.08 -4.82 25.51
C GLY A 210 -2.86 -5.00 26.81
N THR A 211 -4.14 -4.65 26.83
CA THR A 211 -5.00 -4.88 28.00
C THR A 211 -5.09 -6.37 28.34
N VAL A 212 -5.32 -7.23 27.34
CA VAL A 212 -5.41 -8.69 27.55
C VAL A 212 -4.09 -9.25 28.06
N MET A 213 -2.96 -8.85 27.48
CA MET A 213 -1.63 -9.33 27.88
C MET A 213 -1.23 -8.83 29.28
N GLY A 214 -1.60 -7.60 29.63
CA GLY A 214 -1.40 -7.05 30.97
C GLY A 214 -2.17 -7.83 32.05
N VAL A 215 -3.42 -8.24 31.77
CA VAL A 215 -4.20 -9.10 32.67
C VAL A 215 -3.56 -10.49 32.85
N LEU A 216 -2.89 -11.00 31.81
CA LEU A 216 -2.15 -12.26 31.87
C LEU A 216 -0.77 -12.13 32.54
N GLY A 217 -0.40 -10.92 33.00
CA GLY A 217 0.90 -10.66 33.64
C GLY A 217 2.08 -10.67 32.67
N VAL A 218 1.81 -10.53 31.36
CA VAL A 218 2.85 -10.49 30.33
C VAL A 218 3.30 -9.04 30.14
N GLY A 219 4.56 -8.74 30.43
CA GLY A 219 5.11 -7.39 30.28
C GLY A 219 5.27 -6.96 28.82
N ASP A 220 5.25 -5.65 28.59
CA ASP A 220 5.34 -5.03 27.25
C ASP A 220 6.66 -5.34 26.53
N SER A 221 7.75 -5.60 27.27
CA SER A 221 9.05 -6.00 26.72
C SER A 221 9.19 -7.51 26.49
N SER A 222 8.12 -8.28 26.70
CA SER A 222 8.17 -9.72 26.46
C SER A 222 8.16 -10.02 24.97
N ILE A 223 8.91 -11.05 24.58
CA ILE A 223 8.94 -11.56 23.20
C ILE A 223 7.52 -11.91 22.71
N VAL A 224 6.66 -12.42 23.61
CA VAL A 224 5.27 -12.78 23.28
C VAL A 224 4.46 -11.53 22.92
N PHE A 225 4.61 -10.45 23.68
CA PHE A 225 3.95 -9.19 23.38
C PHE A 225 4.41 -8.61 22.03
N GLU A 226 5.73 -8.49 21.83
CA GLU A 226 6.30 -7.98 20.58
C GLU A 226 5.89 -8.81 19.37
N THR A 227 5.90 -10.14 19.50
CA THR A 227 5.49 -11.06 18.43
C THR A 227 4.03 -10.87 18.06
N GLY A 228 3.13 -10.76 19.04
CA GLY A 228 1.71 -10.53 18.77
C GLY A 228 1.45 -9.17 18.10
N MET A 229 2.16 -8.13 18.53
CA MET A 229 2.12 -6.81 17.90
C MET A 229 2.62 -6.85 16.45
N ALA A 230 3.72 -7.57 16.18
CA ALA A 230 4.25 -7.77 14.84
C ALA A 230 3.25 -8.51 13.93
N VAL A 231 2.49 -9.48 14.46
CA VAL A 231 1.42 -10.18 13.73
C VAL A 231 0.28 -9.25 13.36
N ILE A 232 -0.20 -8.44 14.33
CA ILE A 232 -1.26 -7.46 14.09
C ILE A 232 -0.81 -6.47 13.01
N GLN A 233 0.39 -5.92 13.13
CA GLN A 233 0.94 -4.99 12.16
C GLN A 233 1.06 -5.62 10.77
N ALA A 234 1.62 -6.83 10.66
CA ALA A 234 1.76 -7.54 9.39
C ALA A 234 0.40 -7.75 8.69
N PHE A 235 -0.64 -8.04 9.47
CA PHE A 235 -2.01 -8.19 8.97
C PHE A 235 -2.57 -6.86 8.45
N ILE A 236 -2.52 -5.80 9.27
CA ILE A 236 -3.04 -4.48 8.89
C ILE A 236 -2.31 -3.92 7.66
N ASP A 237 -0.99 -4.03 7.62
CA ASP A 237 -0.17 -3.56 6.51
C ASP A 237 -0.55 -4.23 5.19
N PHE A 238 -0.79 -5.55 5.22
CA PHE A 238 -1.23 -6.29 4.04
C PHE A 238 -2.65 -5.89 3.61
N VAL A 239 -3.60 -5.82 4.55
CA VAL A 239 -4.99 -5.41 4.26
C VAL A 239 -5.03 -4.00 3.68
N LEU A 240 -4.29 -3.06 4.27
CA LEU A 240 -4.16 -1.70 3.77
C LEU A 240 -3.59 -1.67 2.36
N SER A 241 -2.49 -2.41 2.11
CA SER A 241 -1.91 -2.49 0.76
C SER A 241 -2.93 -3.03 -0.23
N LEU A 242 -3.66 -4.10 0.10
CA LEU A 242 -4.66 -4.70 -0.76
C LEU A 242 -5.82 -3.74 -1.08
N VAL A 243 -6.44 -3.14 -0.07
CA VAL A 243 -7.61 -2.26 -0.24
C VAL A 243 -7.22 -0.99 -0.98
N SER A 244 -6.10 -0.37 -0.63
CA SER A 244 -5.63 0.85 -1.30
C SER A 244 -5.24 0.60 -2.76
N SER A 245 -4.62 -0.54 -3.07
CA SER A 245 -4.31 -0.93 -4.46
C SER A 245 -5.57 -1.09 -5.30
N LEU A 246 -6.60 -1.74 -4.75
CA LEU A 246 -7.89 -1.90 -5.43
C LEU A 246 -8.59 -0.55 -5.65
N ALA A 247 -8.58 0.32 -4.64
CA ALA A 247 -9.20 1.63 -4.73
C ALA A 247 -8.50 2.53 -5.76
N VAL A 248 -7.17 2.52 -5.78
CA VAL A 248 -6.39 3.24 -6.80
C VAL A 248 -6.62 2.62 -8.19
N ALA A 249 -6.74 1.29 -8.31
CA ALA A 249 -7.08 0.65 -9.58
C ALA A 249 -8.41 1.13 -10.15
N TYR A 250 -9.46 1.24 -9.34
CA TYR A 250 -10.75 1.79 -9.78
C TYR A 250 -10.62 3.25 -10.24
N GLY A 251 -9.88 4.07 -9.48
CA GLY A 251 -9.62 5.46 -9.86
C GLY A 251 -8.87 5.59 -11.19
N VAL A 252 -7.78 4.84 -11.34
CA VAL A 252 -6.97 4.81 -12.57
C VAL A 252 -7.78 4.28 -13.76
N TYR A 253 -8.62 3.25 -13.55
CA TYR A 253 -9.54 2.73 -14.57
C TYR A 253 -10.52 3.79 -15.03
N SER A 254 -11.16 4.52 -14.10
CA SER A 254 -12.08 5.61 -14.45
C SER A 254 -11.40 6.68 -15.30
N VAL A 255 -10.16 7.07 -14.97
CA VAL A 255 -9.38 8.06 -15.75
C VAL A 255 -9.07 7.57 -17.16
N PHE A 256 -8.74 6.29 -17.33
CA PHE A 256 -8.47 5.71 -18.66
C PHE A 256 -9.74 5.55 -19.50
N ASN A 257 -10.88 5.30 -18.87
CA ASN A 257 -12.17 5.17 -19.55
C ASN A 257 -12.84 6.52 -19.87
N ASN A 258 -12.14 7.65 -19.60
CA ASN A 258 -12.67 9.01 -19.71
C ASN A 258 -14.01 9.19 -18.97
N GLU A 259 -14.22 8.42 -17.90
CA GLU A 259 -15.47 8.52 -17.15
C GLU A 259 -15.57 9.82 -16.35
N ASN A 260 -14.51 10.64 -16.34
CA ASN A 260 -14.40 12.02 -15.85
C ASN A 260 -15.58 12.43 -14.98
N LYS A 261 -15.75 11.69 -13.87
CA LYS A 261 -16.67 12.08 -12.83
C LYS A 261 -15.94 13.22 -12.14
N LYS A 262 -16.22 14.44 -12.58
CA LYS A 262 -15.89 15.61 -11.77
C LYS A 262 -16.65 15.39 -10.47
N THR A 263 -15.92 15.13 -9.39
CA THR A 263 -16.45 15.44 -8.07
C THR A 263 -16.68 16.94 -8.08
N ASP A 264 -17.93 17.37 -8.15
CA ASP A 264 -18.35 18.76 -7.95
C ASP A 264 -18.11 19.11 -6.47
N ILE A 265 -16.83 19.20 -6.11
CA ILE A 265 -16.33 19.79 -4.89
C ILE A 265 -15.54 20.96 -5.45
N TRP A 266 -15.98 22.18 -5.13
CA TRP A 266 -15.62 23.50 -5.71
C TRP A 266 -16.60 24.03 -6.75
#